data_AF-A0A534NTK6-F1
#
_entry.id   AF-A0A534NTK6-F1
#
_cell.length_a   1.000
_cell.length_b   1.000
_cell.length_c   1.000
_cell.angle_alpha   90.00
_cell.angle_beta   90.00
_cell.angle_gamma   90.00
#
_symmetry.space_group_name_H-M   'P 1'
#
loop_
_entity.id
_entity.type
_entity.pdbx_description
1 polymer ?
#
loop_
_entity_poly.entity_id
_entity_poly.type
_entity_poly.pdbx_seq_one_letter_code
_entity_poly.pdbx_strand_id
1 'polypeptide(L)' 'VGPTTVYSFMQAMGLVNDHMRGCAAGAEVERLRRSFVRPR' A
#
# COMPACT_ATOMS: atom_id res chain seq x y z
N VAL A 1 11.83 -2.49 -17.34
CA VAL A 1 11.40 -1.89 -16.07
C VAL A 1 12.26 -2.47 -14.97
N GLY A 2 12.95 -1.62 -14.20
CA GLY A 2 13.88 -2.07 -13.16
C GLY A 2 13.19 -2.35 -11.81
N PRO A 3 13.88 -3.02 -10.87
CA PRO A 3 13.31 -3.41 -9.58
C PRO A 3 12.80 -2.22 -8.76
N THR A 4 13.50 -1.08 -8.78
CA THR A 4 13.05 0.14 -8.10
C THR A 4 11.72 0.64 -8.66
N THR A 5 11.56 0.66 -9.98
CA THR A 5 10.31 1.09 -10.61
C THR A 5 9.16 0.14 -10.26
N VAL A 6 9.41 -1.17 -10.26
CA VAL A 6 8.42 -2.17 -9.85
C VAL A 6 8.02 -1.96 -8.38
N TYR A 7 8.99 -1.73 -7.50
CA TYR A 7 8.72 -1.54 -6.07
C TYR A 7 7.94 -0.25 -5.79
N SER A 8 8.31 0.86 -6.41
CA SER A 8 7.56 2.13 -6.29
C SER A 8 6.14 2.00 -6.83
N PHE A 9 5.94 1.25 -7.91
CA PHE A 9 4.60 0.95 -8.43
C PHE A 9 3.78 0.12 -7.43
N MET A 10 4.38 -0.91 -6.82
CA MET A 10 3.72 -1.72 -5.80
C MET A 10 3.31 -0.89 -4.58
N GLN A 11 4.11 0.09 -4.16
CA GLN A 11 3.73 1.02 -3.09
C GLN A 11 2.57 1.92 -3.53
N ALA A 12 2.65 2.54 -4.71
CA ALA A 12 1.62 3.46 -5.21
C ALA A 12 0.25 2.79 -5.40
N MET A 13 0.23 1.52 -5.82
CA MET A 13 -0.99 0.74 -6.00
C MET A 13 -1.52 0.13 -4.69
N GLY A 14 -0.81 0.30 -3.57
CA GLY A 14 -1.18 -0.31 -2.30
C GLY A 14 -1.02 -1.83 -2.30
N LEU A 15 -0.09 -2.39 -3.08
CA LEU A 15 0.32 -3.79 -2.95
C LEU A 15 1.24 -3.93 -1.73
N VAL A 16 2.20 -3.02 -1.61
CA VAL A 16 3.08 -2.84 -0.43
C VAL A 16 2.57 -1.67 0.40
N ASN A 17 2.58 -1.82 1.73
CA ASN A 17 2.21 -0.76 2.68
C ASN A 17 3.40 -0.41 3.57
N ASP A 18 4.28 0.47 3.07
CA ASP A 18 5.50 0.93 3.77
C ASP A 18 5.31 2.30 4.44
N HIS A 19 4.08 2.62 4.85
CA HIS A 19 3.85 3.84 5.61
C HIS A 19 4.65 3.82 6.93
N MET A 20 5.34 4.92 7.20
CA MET A 20 6.08 5.08 8.45
C MET A 20 5.14 5.04 9.67
N ARG A 21 5.66 4.59 10.82
CA ARG A 21 4.92 4.63 12.07
C ARG A 21 4.53 6.08 12.41
N GLY A 22 3.26 6.29 12.78
CA GLY A 22 2.72 7.63 13.03
C GLY A 22 2.36 8.43 11.78
N CYS A 23 2.48 7.85 10.57
CA CYS A 23 1.99 8.49 9.35
C CYS A 23 0.49 8.77 9.47
N ALA A 24 0.08 10.03 9.22
CA ALA A 24 -1.32 10.46 9.31
C ALA A 24 -2.26 9.60 8.46
N ALA A 25 -1.81 9.17 7.27
CA ALA A 25 -2.59 8.32 6.37
C ALA A 25 -2.48 6.81 6.69
N GLY A 26 -1.49 6.38 7.49
CA GLY A 26 -1.19 4.95 7.67
C GLY A 26 -2.33 4.17 8.33
N ALA A 27 -2.98 4.76 9.34
CA ALA A 27 -4.13 4.13 10.01
C ALA A 27 -5.34 4.00 9.09
N GLU A 28 -5.60 5.01 8.25
CA GLU A 28 -6.68 4.97 7.26
C GLU A 28 -6.43 3.93 6.18
N VAL A 29 -5.22 3.89 5.63
CA VAL A 29 -4.82 2.91 4.61
C VAL A 29 -4.95 1.49 5.15
N GLU A 30 -4.50 1.23 6.38
CA GLU A 30 -4.62 -0.10 6.99
C GLU A 30 -6.09 -0.51 7.18
N ARG A 31 -6.96 0.41 7.60
CA ARG A 31 -8.41 0.17 7.70
C ARG A 31 -9.01 -0.17 6.32
N LEU A 32 -8.69 0.62 5.30
CA LEU A 32 -9.19 0.39 3.93
C LEU A 32 -8.72 -0.95 3.37
N ARG A 33 -7.44 -1.30 3.54
CA ARG A 33 -6.88 -2.60 3.14
C ARG A 33 -7.60 -3.78 3.78
N ARG A 34 -7.93 -3.69 5.08
CA ARG A 34 -8.67 -4.75 5.79
C ARG A 34 -10.10 -4.92 5.26
N SER A 35 -10.74 -3.84 4.85
CA SER A 35 -12.08 -3.87 4.26
C SER A 35 -12.11 -4.24 2.77
N PHE A 36 -10.95 -4.27 2.10
CA PHE A 36 -10.88 -4.51 0.67
C PHE A 36 -11.11 -6.00 0.36
N VAL A 37 -12.24 -6.30 -0.26
CA VAL A 37 -12.55 -7.64 -0.78
C VAL A 37 -11.91 -7.79 -2.14
N ARG A 38 -10.99 -8.75 -2.27
CA ARG A 38 -10.34 -9.04 -3.54
C ARG A 38 -11.35 -9.64 -4.52
N PRO A 39 -11.40 -9.16 -5.78
CA PRO A 39 -12.13 -9.83 -6.84
C PRO A 39 -11.68 -11.30 -6.95
N ARG A 40 -12.62 -12.18 -7.30
CA ARG A 40 -12.33 -13.59 -7.58
C ARG A 40 -11.75 -13.76 -8.96
#